data_AF-A0A9E1PRP8-F1
#
_entry.id   AF-A0A9E1PRP8-F1
#
_cell.length_a   1.000
_cell.length_b   1.000
_cell.length_c   1.000
_cell.angle_alpha   90.00
_cell.angle_beta   90.00
_cell.angle_gamma   90.00
#
_symmetry.space_group_name_H-M   'P 1'
#
loop_
_entity.id
_entity.type
_entity.pdbx_description
1 polymer ?
#
loop_
_entity_poly.entity_id
_entity_poly.type
_entity_poly.pdbx_seq_one_letter_code
_entity_poly.pdbx_strand_id
1 'polypeptide(L)'
;MAEDEDDSSKTEEPTPKRIRKAREKGQVAQSQEIKHWAMLLGAAFGLMMMSSGIATDIRLLGAKFIGGGYQMTIGPREIQKMMADVFIELGFILWPFLLALVLIAIISNLAQFGLIWAPSKIKPDFKKLDPIKGTKKIFSVKGVIEFAKGIVKIATVSLVAYILAVPLLGDITLFSLRGLDTVLDRVQIVAIWFTLGSMGVMTAVAMLDLAYQKYSYNKQMKMTKQEV
;
A
#
# COMPACT_ATOMS: atom_id res chain seq x y z
N MET A 1 -34.35 13.96 -4.72
CA MET A 1 -35.74 13.55 -4.45
C MET A 1 -36.36 12.72 -5.58
N ALA A 2 -36.09 12.96 -6.87
CA ALA A 2 -36.54 12.05 -7.95
C ALA A 2 -35.58 10.87 -8.26
N GLU A 3 -34.33 10.90 -7.78
CA GLU A 3 -33.36 9.78 -7.97
C GLU A 3 -33.47 8.70 -6.88
N ASP A 4 -34.06 9.01 -5.72
CA ASP A 4 -34.12 8.08 -4.58
C ASP A 4 -35.30 7.09 -4.66
N GLU A 5 -36.39 7.45 -5.35
CA GLU A 5 -37.53 6.53 -5.58
C GLU A 5 -37.15 5.36 -6.51
N ASP A 6 -36.19 5.56 -7.40
CA ASP A 6 -35.78 4.61 -8.44
C ASP A 6 -34.78 3.54 -7.94
N ASP A 7 -34.17 3.73 -6.77
CA ASP A 7 -33.33 2.71 -6.13
C ASP A 7 -34.15 1.66 -5.36
N SER A 8 -35.39 2.00 -4.97
CA SER A 8 -36.31 1.07 -4.31
C SER A 8 -36.92 0.05 -5.28
N SER A 9 -37.03 0.40 -6.56
CA SER A 9 -37.60 -0.43 -7.63
C SER A 9 -36.61 -1.44 -8.23
N LYS A 10 -35.31 -1.31 -7.92
CA LYS A 10 -34.23 -2.20 -8.40
C LYS A 10 -34.06 -3.40 -7.47
N THR A 11 -34.89 -4.42 -7.69
CA THR A 11 -34.87 -5.66 -6.89
C THR A 11 -34.08 -6.79 -7.53
N GLU A 12 -33.99 -6.82 -8.85
CA GLU A 12 -33.47 -7.95 -9.64
C GLU A 12 -31.94 -7.95 -9.71
N GLU A 13 -31.35 -9.14 -9.81
CA GLU A 13 -29.91 -9.30 -9.97
C GLU A 13 -29.42 -8.82 -11.34
N PRO A 14 -28.18 -8.28 -11.44
CA PRO A 14 -27.63 -7.86 -12.71
C PRO A 14 -27.47 -9.01 -13.71
N THR A 15 -28.03 -8.85 -14.91
CA THR A 15 -27.81 -9.80 -16.00
C THR A 15 -26.33 -9.86 -16.42
N PRO A 16 -25.84 -11.00 -16.96
CA PRO A 16 -24.46 -11.13 -17.45
C PRO A 16 -24.07 -10.04 -18.47
N LYS A 17 -25.03 -9.58 -19.27
CA LYS A 17 -24.85 -8.49 -20.24
C LYS A 17 -24.56 -7.16 -19.56
N ARG A 18 -25.24 -6.83 -18.44
CA ARG A 18 -24.99 -5.61 -17.67
C ARG A 18 -23.61 -5.66 -17.00
N ILE A 19 -23.22 -6.80 -16.44
CA ILE A 19 -21.90 -7.01 -15.83
C ILE A 19 -20.78 -6.85 -16.88
N ARG A 20 -20.93 -7.45 -18.07
CA ARG A 20 -19.95 -7.34 -19.15
C ARG A 20 -19.78 -5.90 -19.63
N LYS A 21 -20.89 -5.19 -19.86
CA LYS A 21 -20.87 -3.77 -20.24
C LYS A 21 -20.22 -2.88 -19.17
N ALA A 22 -20.45 -3.15 -17.89
CA ALA A 22 -19.79 -2.42 -16.81
C ALA A 22 -18.27 -2.66 -16.83
N ARG A 23 -17.83 -3.91 -17.02
CA ARG A 23 -16.41 -4.26 -17.18
C ARG A 23 -15.75 -3.61 -18.40
N GLU A 24 -16.41 -3.60 -19.56
CA GLU A 24 -15.92 -2.91 -20.79
C GLU A 24 -15.76 -1.39 -20.57
N LYS A 25 -16.58 -0.81 -19.69
CA LYS A 25 -16.45 0.59 -19.25
C LYS A 25 -15.45 0.77 -18.10
N GLY A 26 -14.74 -0.27 -17.67
CA GLY A 26 -13.80 -0.22 -16.55
C GLY A 26 -14.44 0.06 -15.20
N GLN A 27 -15.69 -0.38 -15.01
CA GLN A 27 -16.39 -0.34 -13.72
C GLN A 27 -16.37 -1.74 -13.09
N VAL A 28 -15.75 -1.85 -11.92
CA VAL A 28 -15.66 -3.07 -11.12
C VAL A 28 -15.64 -2.72 -9.63
N ALA A 29 -15.98 -3.70 -8.78
CA ALA A 29 -15.99 -3.57 -7.32
C ALA A 29 -14.57 -3.43 -6.73
N GLN A 30 -14.02 -2.22 -6.71
CA GLN A 30 -12.65 -1.97 -6.25
C GLN A 30 -12.56 -1.64 -4.76
N SER A 31 -11.87 -2.51 -4.01
CA SER A 31 -11.40 -2.21 -2.65
C SER A 31 -9.97 -1.68 -2.71
N GLN A 32 -9.77 -0.46 -2.19
CA GLN A 32 -8.43 0.10 -2.07
C GLN A 32 -7.65 -0.57 -0.94
N GLU A 33 -8.34 -1.03 0.11
CA GLU A 33 -7.71 -1.65 1.26
C GLU A 33 -6.97 -2.94 0.91
N ILE A 34 -7.52 -3.76 0.01
CA ILE A 34 -6.82 -4.95 -0.50
C ILE A 34 -5.52 -4.61 -1.22
N LYS A 35 -5.47 -3.48 -1.95
CA LYS A 35 -4.24 -3.04 -2.64
C LYS A 35 -3.17 -2.60 -1.65
N HIS A 36 -3.55 -1.79 -0.66
CA HIS A 36 -2.65 -1.36 0.41
C HIS A 36 -2.15 -2.56 1.21
N TRP A 37 -3.05 -3.48 1.57
CA TRP A 37 -2.71 -4.72 2.27
C TRP A 37 -1.73 -5.58 1.48
N ALA A 38 -1.96 -5.80 0.18
CA ALA A 38 -1.05 -6.59 -0.65
C ALA A 38 0.33 -5.95 -0.78
N MET A 39 0.39 -4.62 -0.93
CA MET A 39 1.65 -3.87 -0.96
C MET A 39 2.41 -3.96 0.36
N LEU A 40 1.70 -3.80 1.49
CA LEU A 40 2.30 -3.94 2.82
C LEU A 40 2.81 -5.37 3.06
N LEU A 41 2.02 -6.38 2.69
CA LEU A 41 2.42 -7.78 2.80
C LEU A 41 3.67 -8.06 1.95
N GLY A 42 3.68 -7.57 0.71
CA GLY A 42 4.82 -7.70 -0.19
C GLY A 42 6.08 -7.02 0.31
N ALA A 43 5.95 -5.80 0.84
CA ALA A 43 7.06 -5.07 1.45
C ALA A 43 7.57 -5.79 2.71
N ALA A 44 6.68 -6.25 3.58
CA ALA A 44 7.02 -6.99 4.78
C ALA A 44 7.80 -8.27 4.44
N PHE A 45 7.26 -9.08 3.54
CA PHE A 45 7.89 -10.33 3.13
C PHE A 45 9.22 -10.10 2.40
N GLY A 46 9.27 -9.13 1.49
CA GLY A 46 10.49 -8.73 0.79
C GLY A 46 11.57 -8.25 1.76
N LEU A 47 11.22 -7.40 2.73
CA LEU A 47 12.16 -6.98 3.76
C LEU A 47 12.62 -8.15 4.64
N MET A 48 11.72 -9.03 5.07
CA MET A 48 12.10 -10.20 5.87
C MET A 48 13.12 -11.10 5.15
N MET A 49 12.96 -11.31 3.84
CA MET A 49 13.89 -12.14 3.06
C MET A 49 15.18 -11.42 2.66
N MET A 50 15.11 -10.12 2.36
CA MET A 50 16.18 -9.40 1.68
C MET A 50 16.94 -8.44 2.60
N SER A 51 16.41 -8.10 3.78
CA SER A 51 17.00 -7.11 4.69
C SER A 51 18.43 -7.46 5.10
N SER A 52 18.74 -8.73 5.36
CA SER A 52 20.10 -9.15 5.73
C SER A 52 21.10 -8.92 4.60
N GLY A 53 20.71 -9.23 3.35
CA GLY A 53 21.54 -8.99 2.17
C GLY A 53 21.75 -7.50 1.93
N ILE A 54 20.66 -6.73 1.91
CA ILE A 54 20.67 -5.27 1.76
C ILE A 54 21.54 -4.63 2.85
N ALA A 55 21.40 -5.04 4.11
CA ALA A 55 22.20 -4.51 5.22
C ALA A 55 23.69 -4.84 5.05
N THR A 56 24.03 -6.03 4.56
CA THR A 56 25.42 -6.43 4.30
C THR A 56 26.02 -5.61 3.16
N ASP A 57 25.29 -5.45 2.05
CA ASP A 57 25.76 -4.69 0.89
C ASP A 57 25.93 -3.21 1.22
N ILE A 58 25.00 -2.62 2.00
CA ILE A 58 25.13 -1.24 2.50
C ILE A 58 26.36 -1.11 3.42
N ARG A 59 26.62 -2.08 4.30
CA ARG A 59 27.82 -2.06 5.16
C ARG A 59 29.09 -2.14 4.33
N LEU A 60 29.15 -3.00 3.32
CA LEU A 60 30.29 -3.11 2.41
C LEU A 60 30.50 -1.83 1.61
N LEU A 61 29.43 -1.23 1.09
CA LEU A 61 29.46 0.06 0.41
C LEU A 61 30.03 1.15 1.33
N GLY A 62 29.56 1.24 2.59
CA GLY A 62 30.07 2.18 3.58
C GLY A 62 31.54 1.95 3.94
N ALA A 63 31.95 0.68 4.08
CA ALA A 63 33.32 0.30 4.40
C ALA A 63 34.32 0.73 3.31
N LYS A 64 33.91 0.76 2.03
CA LYS A 64 34.75 1.29 0.92
C LYS A 64 35.18 2.75 1.16
N PHE A 65 34.36 3.54 1.84
CA PHE A 65 34.63 4.95 2.12
C PHE A 65 35.24 5.21 3.49
N ILE A 66 34.85 4.45 4.51
CA ILE A 66 35.30 4.64 5.91
C ILE A 66 36.63 3.91 6.19
N GLY A 67 36.89 2.78 5.54
CA GLY A 67 37.97 1.83 5.89
C GLY A 67 39.38 2.15 5.35
N GLY A 68 39.60 3.27 4.66
CA GLY A 68 40.97 3.76 4.38
C GLY A 68 41.64 3.34 3.06
N GLY A 69 40.88 3.14 1.98
CA GLY A 69 41.45 2.80 0.66
C GLY A 69 41.32 3.88 -0.43
N TYR A 70 40.40 4.83 -0.30
CA TYR A 70 40.21 5.85 -1.32
C TYR A 70 41.25 6.97 -1.12
N GLN A 71 42.35 6.91 -1.86
CA GLN A 71 43.24 8.07 -2.07
C GLN A 71 42.46 9.09 -2.90
N MET A 72 41.51 9.75 -2.26
CA MET A 72 40.58 10.64 -2.91
C MET A 72 41.21 12.01 -2.96
N THR A 73 41.66 12.42 -4.14
CA THR A 73 41.89 13.84 -4.41
C THR A 73 40.54 14.52 -4.23
N ILE A 74 40.37 15.27 -3.14
CA ILE A 74 39.10 15.93 -2.81
C ILE A 74 38.93 17.12 -3.75
N GLY A 75 38.28 16.89 -4.88
CA GLY A 75 37.87 17.91 -5.83
C GLY A 75 36.36 17.83 -6.14
N PRO A 76 35.74 18.91 -6.64
CA PRO A 76 34.30 18.93 -6.92
C PRO A 76 33.84 17.83 -7.88
N ARG A 77 34.69 17.47 -8.87
CA ARG A 77 34.37 16.45 -9.88
C ARG A 77 34.45 15.04 -9.30
N GLU A 78 35.41 14.80 -8.41
CA GLU A 78 35.66 13.53 -7.74
C GLU A 78 34.55 13.24 -6.72
N ILE A 79 34.08 14.25 -6.00
CA ILE A 79 32.92 14.15 -5.11
C ILE A 79 31.64 13.88 -5.91
N GLN A 80 31.43 14.55 -7.04
CA GLN A 80 30.28 14.29 -7.91
C GLN A 80 30.27 12.85 -8.44
N LYS A 81 31.42 12.36 -8.90
CA LYS A 81 31.56 10.97 -9.36
C LYS A 81 31.29 9.99 -8.23
N MET A 82 31.84 10.23 -7.04
CA MET A 82 31.57 9.42 -5.86
C MET A 82 30.08 9.35 -5.51
N MET A 83 29.40 10.49 -5.51
CA MET A 83 27.95 10.53 -5.25
C MET A 83 27.21 9.71 -6.30
N ALA A 84 27.54 9.86 -7.59
CA ALA A 84 26.93 9.08 -8.66
C ALA A 84 27.16 7.57 -8.48
N ASP A 85 28.39 7.15 -8.17
CA ASP A 85 28.74 5.74 -7.93
C ASP A 85 27.95 5.18 -6.73
N VAL A 86 27.82 5.94 -5.64
CA VAL A 86 27.00 5.58 -4.47
C VAL A 86 25.53 5.44 -4.83
N PHE A 87 24.96 6.37 -5.60
CA PHE A 87 23.56 6.30 -6.02
C PHE A 87 23.30 5.10 -6.94
N ILE A 88 24.23 4.80 -7.85
CA ILE A 88 24.13 3.65 -8.75
C ILE A 88 24.23 2.34 -7.95
N GLU A 89 25.21 2.21 -7.05
CA GLU A 89 25.36 1.01 -6.21
C GLU A 89 24.14 0.81 -5.29
N LEU A 90 23.65 1.87 -4.63
CA LEU A 90 22.40 1.81 -3.86
C LEU A 90 21.20 1.43 -4.73
N GLY A 91 21.16 1.95 -5.96
CA GLY A 91 20.17 1.58 -6.96
C GLY A 91 20.16 0.08 -7.22
N PHE A 92 21.33 -0.53 -7.46
CA PHE A 92 21.46 -1.97 -7.67
C PHE A 92 21.13 -2.80 -6.42
N ILE A 93 21.50 -2.34 -5.23
CA ILE A 93 21.18 -3.02 -3.96
C ILE A 93 19.66 -3.07 -3.74
N LEU A 94 18.96 -1.95 -4.00
CA LEU A 94 17.53 -1.85 -3.77
C LEU A 94 16.68 -2.34 -4.96
N TRP A 95 17.25 -2.41 -6.15
CA TRP A 95 16.53 -2.75 -7.39
C TRP A 95 15.72 -4.05 -7.29
N PRO A 96 16.26 -5.18 -6.79
CA PRO A 96 15.49 -6.42 -6.70
C PRO A 96 14.27 -6.28 -5.78
N PHE A 97 14.39 -5.53 -4.69
CA PHE A 97 13.29 -5.27 -3.75
C PHE A 97 12.22 -4.38 -4.38
N LEU A 98 12.63 -3.29 -5.05
CA LEU A 98 11.70 -2.39 -5.76
C LEU A 98 10.96 -3.11 -6.89
N LEU A 99 11.66 -3.94 -7.66
CA LEU A 99 11.07 -4.75 -8.72
C LEU A 99 10.03 -5.72 -8.15
N ALA A 100 10.33 -6.38 -7.02
CA ALA A 100 9.37 -7.26 -6.34
C ALA A 100 8.10 -6.49 -5.94
N LEU A 101 8.22 -5.27 -5.41
CA LEU A 101 7.06 -4.43 -5.07
C LEU A 101 6.21 -4.07 -6.30
N VAL A 102 6.85 -3.73 -7.43
CA VAL A 102 6.13 -3.45 -8.68
C VAL A 102 5.37 -4.70 -9.15
N LEU A 103 6.00 -5.87 -9.11
CA LEU A 103 5.35 -7.12 -9.48
C LEU A 103 4.16 -7.44 -8.56
N ILE A 104 4.30 -7.24 -7.26
CA ILE A 104 3.21 -7.44 -6.29
C ILE A 104 2.07 -6.45 -6.53
N ALA A 105 2.36 -5.19 -6.86
CA ALA A 105 1.34 -4.21 -7.23
C ALA A 105 0.54 -4.68 -8.46
N ILE A 106 1.23 -5.17 -9.49
CA ILE A 106 0.60 -5.70 -10.72
C ILE A 106 -0.25 -6.93 -10.39
N ILE A 107 0.33 -7.92 -9.71
CA ILE A 107 -0.35 -9.18 -9.35
C ILE A 107 -1.57 -8.89 -8.48
N SER A 108 -1.48 -7.99 -7.51
CA SER A 108 -2.61 -7.59 -6.65
C SER A 108 -3.78 -7.02 -7.47
N ASN A 109 -3.48 -6.13 -8.42
CA ASN A 109 -4.52 -5.59 -9.32
C ASN A 109 -5.14 -6.66 -10.20
N LEU A 110 -4.31 -7.55 -10.77
CA LEU A 110 -4.78 -8.66 -11.61
C LEU A 110 -5.61 -9.66 -10.80
N ALA A 111 -5.20 -9.99 -9.59
CA ALA A 111 -5.92 -10.92 -8.70
C ALA A 111 -7.29 -10.36 -8.28
N GLN A 112 -7.38 -9.04 -8.05
CA GLN A 112 -8.62 -8.42 -7.59
C GLN A 112 -9.67 -8.28 -8.69
N PHE A 113 -9.27 -8.00 -9.94
CA PHE A 113 -10.21 -7.64 -11.02
C PHE A 113 -10.12 -8.50 -12.27
N GLY A 114 -9.04 -9.27 -12.43
CA GLY A 114 -8.62 -9.81 -13.71
C GLY A 114 -8.07 -8.71 -14.64
N LEU A 115 -7.78 -9.10 -15.87
CA LEU A 115 -7.41 -8.15 -16.92
C LEU A 115 -8.67 -7.40 -17.40
N ILE A 116 -8.68 -6.07 -17.26
CA ILE A 116 -9.76 -5.21 -17.76
C ILE A 116 -9.24 -4.39 -18.93
N TRP A 117 -9.83 -4.62 -20.11
CA TRP A 117 -9.59 -3.82 -21.30
C TRP A 117 -10.67 -2.75 -21.44
N ALA A 118 -10.35 -1.50 -21.10
CA ALA A 118 -11.28 -0.36 -21.20
C ALA A 118 -10.63 0.87 -21.86
N PRO A 119 -10.36 0.86 -23.18
CA PRO A 119 -9.72 1.97 -23.89
C PRO A 119 -10.50 3.29 -23.78
N SER A 120 -11.82 3.21 -23.57
CA SER A 120 -12.70 4.35 -23.33
C SER A 120 -12.28 5.20 -22.13
N LYS A 121 -11.57 4.63 -21.14
CA LYS A 121 -11.04 5.34 -19.97
C LYS A 121 -9.77 6.15 -20.25
N ILE A 122 -9.07 5.88 -21.36
CA ILE A 122 -7.83 6.59 -21.74
C ILE A 122 -8.16 7.98 -22.32
N LYS A 123 -9.37 8.16 -22.88
CA LYS A 123 -9.80 9.45 -23.41
C LYS A 123 -9.86 10.51 -22.30
N PRO A 124 -9.25 11.70 -22.51
CA PRO A 124 -9.38 12.82 -21.58
C PRO A 124 -10.85 13.17 -21.39
N ASP A 125 -11.30 13.19 -20.14
CA ASP A 125 -12.67 13.56 -19.78
C ASP A 125 -12.62 14.78 -18.85
N PHE A 126 -12.76 15.97 -19.44
CA PHE A 126 -12.72 17.25 -18.72
C PHE A 126 -13.82 17.37 -17.66
N LYS A 127 -14.91 16.59 -17.76
CA LYS A 127 -15.96 16.58 -16.72
C LYS A 127 -15.47 15.97 -15.40
N LYS A 128 -14.37 15.19 -15.42
CA LYS A 128 -13.74 14.65 -14.21
C LYS A 128 -12.80 15.66 -13.51
N LEU A 129 -12.42 16.73 -14.20
CA LEU A 129 -11.56 17.79 -13.66
C LEU A 129 -12.37 18.89 -12.96
N ASP A 130 -13.69 18.78 -12.90
CA ASP A 130 -14.59 19.71 -12.23
C ASP A 130 -14.32 19.75 -10.69
N PRO A 131 -13.78 20.86 -10.15
CA PRO A 131 -13.44 20.98 -8.73
C PRO A 131 -14.67 20.90 -7.82
N ILE A 132 -15.85 21.34 -8.30
CA ILE A 132 -17.09 21.35 -7.53
C ILE A 132 -17.58 19.91 -7.33
N LYS A 133 -17.48 19.08 -8.38
CA LYS A 133 -17.79 17.64 -8.26
C LYS A 133 -16.76 16.91 -7.39
N GLY A 134 -15.49 17.30 -7.46
CA GLY A 134 -14.42 16.78 -6.62
C GLY A 134 -14.69 17.02 -5.13
N THR A 135 -14.99 18.26 -4.75
CA THR A 135 -15.30 18.64 -3.37
C THR A 135 -16.57 17.97 -2.85
N LYS A 136 -17.65 17.92 -3.64
CA LYS A 136 -18.88 17.20 -3.26
C LYS A 136 -18.63 15.71 -3.01
N LYS A 137 -17.70 15.10 -3.75
CA LYS A 137 -17.30 13.69 -3.53
C LYS A 137 -16.57 13.51 -2.21
N ILE A 138 -15.69 14.44 -1.82
CA ILE A 138 -14.96 14.42 -0.55
C ILE A 138 -15.93 14.57 0.64
N PHE A 139 -16.87 15.50 0.56
CA PHE A 139 -17.89 15.74 1.61
C PHE A 139 -19.16 14.88 1.45
N SER A 140 -19.11 13.82 0.64
CA SER A 140 -20.23 12.88 0.51
C SER A 140 -20.27 11.90 1.69
N VAL A 141 -21.41 11.23 1.89
CA VAL A 141 -21.54 10.11 2.85
C VAL A 141 -20.43 9.07 2.64
N LYS A 142 -20.10 8.78 1.38
CA LYS A 142 -18.99 7.88 1.05
C LYS A 142 -17.65 8.44 1.51
N GLY A 143 -17.39 9.73 1.34
CA GLY A 143 -16.16 10.37 1.80
C GLY A 143 -16.01 10.33 3.33
N VAL A 144 -17.10 10.59 4.07
CA VAL A 144 -17.12 10.50 5.54
C VAL A 144 -16.85 9.07 6.02
N ILE A 145 -17.44 8.05 5.36
CA ILE A 145 -17.19 6.64 5.69
C ILE A 145 -15.72 6.27 5.46
N GLU A 146 -15.14 6.68 4.32
CA GLU A 146 -13.72 6.42 4.03
C GLU A 146 -12.79 7.15 5.02
N PHE A 147 -13.13 8.38 5.42
CA PHE A 147 -12.39 9.10 6.45
C PHE A 147 -12.44 8.38 7.81
N ALA A 148 -13.63 7.94 8.24
CA ALA A 148 -13.79 7.20 9.48
C ALA A 148 -12.99 5.87 9.46
N LYS A 149 -13.01 5.13 8.35
CA LYS A 149 -12.15 3.95 8.15
C LYS A 149 -10.66 4.31 8.30
N GLY A 150 -10.25 5.45 7.76
CA GLY A 150 -8.89 5.98 7.91
C GLY A 150 -8.49 6.18 9.37
N ILE A 151 -9.35 6.82 10.17
CA ILE A 151 -9.12 7.02 11.61
C ILE A 151 -9.00 5.68 12.34
N VAL A 152 -9.95 4.76 12.11
CA VAL A 152 -9.93 3.43 12.74
C VAL A 152 -8.65 2.69 12.40
N LYS A 153 -8.21 2.74 11.14
CA LYS A 153 -6.96 2.12 10.69
C LYS A 153 -5.75 2.68 11.42
N ILE A 154 -5.62 4.02 11.48
CA ILE A 154 -4.53 4.68 12.18
C ILE A 154 -4.55 4.29 13.66
N ALA A 155 -5.70 4.43 14.32
CA ALA A 155 -5.83 4.09 15.75
C ALA A 155 -5.44 2.63 16.02
N THR A 156 -5.87 1.69 15.17
CA THR A 156 -5.57 0.26 15.39
C THR A 156 -4.10 -0.06 15.16
N VAL A 157 -3.47 0.51 14.11
CA VAL A 157 -2.02 0.35 13.88
C VAL A 157 -1.20 1.03 14.98
N SER A 158 -1.61 2.21 15.44
CA SER A 158 -0.98 2.91 16.57
C SER A 158 -1.11 2.11 17.86
N LEU A 159 -2.23 1.44 18.10
CA LEU A 159 -2.39 0.56 19.25
C LEU A 159 -1.42 -0.62 19.20
N VAL A 160 -1.26 -1.26 18.04
CA VAL A 160 -0.26 -2.33 17.85
C VAL A 160 1.15 -1.79 18.09
N ALA A 161 1.48 -0.61 17.53
CA ALA A 161 2.76 0.04 17.78
C ALA A 161 2.98 0.30 19.27
N TYR A 162 1.98 0.83 19.97
CA TYR A 162 2.06 1.14 21.39
C TYR A 162 2.32 -0.11 22.24
N ILE A 163 1.53 -1.17 22.04
CA ILE A 163 1.66 -2.43 22.80
C ILE A 163 3.04 -3.07 22.60
N LEU A 164 3.62 -2.96 21.40
CA LEU A 164 4.89 -3.60 21.06
C LEU A 164 6.12 -2.72 21.33
N ALA A 165 6.00 -1.39 21.23
CA ALA A 165 7.10 -0.46 21.40
C ALA A 165 7.27 0.04 22.85
N VAL A 166 6.20 0.13 23.64
CA VAL A 166 6.29 0.57 25.05
C VAL A 166 7.19 -0.34 25.89
N PRO A 167 7.14 -1.68 25.76
CA PRO A 167 8.09 -2.56 26.45
C PRO A 167 9.55 -2.25 26.11
N LEU A 168 9.84 -1.81 24.87
CA LEU A 168 11.19 -1.41 24.45
C LEU A 168 11.69 -0.16 25.19
N LEU A 169 10.79 0.77 25.52
CA LEU A 169 11.12 1.96 26.30
C LEU A 169 11.49 1.61 27.76
N GLY A 170 10.92 0.54 28.32
CA GLY A 170 11.34 0.01 29.61
C GLY A 170 12.78 -0.52 29.59
N ASP A 171 13.16 -1.13 28.45
CA ASP A 171 14.50 -1.68 28.24
C ASP A 171 15.57 -0.60 27.90
N ILE A 172 15.19 0.65 27.62
CA ILE A 172 16.14 1.71 27.17
C ILE A 172 17.27 1.98 28.17
N THR A 173 16.97 1.92 29.47
CA THR A 173 17.99 2.11 30.51
C THR A 173 19.06 1.02 30.47
N LEU A 174 18.66 -0.20 30.06
CA LEU A 174 19.54 -1.35 29.89
C LEU A 174 20.31 -1.33 28.57
N PHE A 175 19.91 -0.52 27.58
CA PHE A 175 20.61 -0.43 26.29
C PHE A 175 21.97 0.26 26.41
N SER A 176 22.12 1.21 27.33
CA SER A 176 23.42 1.83 27.63
C SER A 176 24.45 0.83 28.18
N LEU A 177 23.98 -0.30 28.70
CA LEU A 177 24.79 -1.36 29.30
C LEU A 177 25.01 -2.58 28.39
N ARG A 178 24.45 -2.56 27.17
CA ARG A 178 24.51 -3.68 26.21
C ARG A 178 25.31 -3.32 24.96
N GLY A 179 25.86 -4.33 24.30
CA GLY A 179 26.51 -4.18 23.00
C GLY A 179 25.52 -3.70 21.93
N LEU A 180 26.03 -2.94 20.94
CA LEU A 180 25.24 -2.39 19.83
C LEU A 180 24.53 -3.48 19.02
N ASP A 181 25.19 -4.63 18.86
CA ASP A 181 24.66 -5.85 18.27
C ASP A 181 23.37 -6.32 18.95
N THR A 182 23.39 -6.43 20.28
CA THR A 182 22.24 -6.89 21.07
C THR A 182 21.06 -5.92 20.97
N VAL A 183 21.33 -4.62 20.89
CA VAL A 183 20.30 -3.59 20.71
C VAL A 183 19.67 -3.69 19.31
N LEU A 184 20.49 -3.86 18.27
CA LEU A 184 20.02 -4.00 16.89
C LEU A 184 19.15 -5.25 16.70
N ASP A 185 19.54 -6.39 17.27
CA ASP A 185 18.74 -7.63 17.22
C ASP A 185 17.39 -7.44 17.92
N ARG A 186 17.38 -6.76 19.07
CA ARG A 186 16.14 -6.45 19.80
C ARG A 186 15.22 -5.54 18.98
N VAL A 187 15.76 -4.51 18.34
CA VAL A 187 15.01 -3.62 17.45
C VAL A 187 14.43 -4.38 16.26
N GLN A 188 15.22 -5.28 15.66
CA GLN A 188 14.75 -6.13 14.55
C GLN A 188 13.59 -7.02 14.98
N ILE A 189 13.66 -7.67 16.15
CA ILE A 189 12.57 -8.50 16.66
C ILE A 189 11.30 -7.68 16.86
N VAL A 190 11.40 -6.49 17.48
CA VAL A 190 10.23 -5.61 17.67
C VAL A 190 9.66 -5.15 16.33
N ALA A 191 10.51 -4.81 15.36
CA ALA A 191 10.07 -4.44 14.01
C ALA A 191 9.32 -5.58 13.31
N ILE A 192 9.78 -6.83 13.47
CA ILE A 192 9.11 -8.03 12.94
C ILE A 192 7.73 -8.21 13.57
N TRP A 193 7.63 -8.19 14.90
CA TRP A 193 6.35 -8.34 15.61
C TRP A 193 5.39 -7.21 15.29
N PHE A 194 5.89 -5.98 15.18
CA PHE A 194 5.10 -4.82 14.77
C PHE A 194 4.55 -4.99 13.36
N THR A 195 5.39 -5.45 12.43
CA THR A 195 4.98 -5.75 11.05
C THR A 195 3.91 -6.85 11.03
N LEU A 196 4.10 -7.95 11.75
CA LEU A 196 3.12 -9.04 11.80
C LEU A 196 1.79 -8.62 12.46
N GLY A 197 1.85 -7.90 13.58
CA GLY A 197 0.66 -7.39 14.27
C GLY A 197 -0.13 -6.40 13.43
N SER A 198 0.54 -5.45 12.80
CA SER A 198 -0.09 -4.47 11.89
C SER A 198 -0.67 -5.16 10.65
N MET A 199 0.03 -6.17 10.11
CA MET A 199 -0.49 -6.99 9.02
C MET A 199 -1.76 -7.75 9.40
N GLY A 200 -1.84 -8.32 10.61
CA GLY A 200 -3.04 -9.00 11.10
C GLY A 200 -4.26 -8.07 11.11
N VAL A 201 -4.08 -6.86 11.66
CA VAL A 201 -5.10 -5.81 11.66
C VAL A 201 -5.51 -5.39 10.25
N MET A 202 -4.53 -5.08 9.39
CA MET A 202 -4.79 -4.65 8.01
C MET A 202 -5.51 -5.74 7.19
N THR A 203 -5.24 -7.01 7.48
CA THR A 203 -5.94 -8.13 6.85
C THR A 203 -7.43 -8.09 7.18
N ALA A 204 -7.79 -7.91 8.46
CA ALA A 204 -9.20 -7.79 8.86
C ALA A 204 -9.88 -6.57 8.21
N VAL A 205 -9.22 -5.41 8.23
CA VAL A 205 -9.74 -4.18 7.59
C VAL A 205 -9.95 -4.37 6.09
N ALA A 206 -8.99 -4.99 5.40
CA ALA A 206 -9.07 -5.21 3.96
C ALA A 206 -10.15 -6.22 3.57
N MET A 207 -10.36 -7.28 4.36
CA MET A 207 -11.45 -8.24 4.14
C MET A 207 -12.82 -7.57 4.32
N LEU A 208 -13.01 -6.78 5.38
CA LEU A 208 -14.25 -6.05 5.62
C LEU A 208 -14.54 -5.04 4.50
N ASP A 209 -13.53 -4.29 4.06
CA ASP A 209 -13.70 -3.36 2.95
C ASP A 209 -14.02 -4.10 1.65
N LEU A 210 -13.34 -5.20 1.34
CA LEU A 210 -13.63 -6.00 0.15
C LEU A 210 -15.07 -6.52 0.14
N ALA A 211 -15.55 -7.04 1.27
CA ALA A 211 -16.93 -7.48 1.41
C ALA A 211 -17.92 -6.32 1.20
N TYR A 212 -17.66 -5.17 1.82
CA TYR A 212 -18.49 -3.97 1.67
C TYR A 212 -18.51 -3.45 0.23
N GLN A 213 -17.36 -3.35 -0.44
CA GLN A 213 -17.29 -2.86 -1.82
C GLN A 213 -17.96 -3.84 -2.80
N LYS A 214 -17.81 -5.16 -2.60
CA LYS A 214 -18.54 -6.17 -3.40
C LYS A 214 -20.06 -6.03 -3.21
N TYR A 215 -20.52 -5.91 -1.96
CA TYR A 215 -21.93 -5.70 -1.65
C TYR A 215 -22.46 -4.41 -2.27
N SER A 216 -21.78 -3.29 -2.06
CA SER A 216 -22.17 -1.98 -2.60
C SER A 216 -22.19 -1.96 -4.12
N TYR A 217 -21.22 -2.61 -4.77
CA TYR A 217 -21.18 -2.71 -6.22
C TYR A 217 -22.36 -3.53 -6.76
N ASN A 218 -22.64 -4.70 -6.16
CA ASN A 218 -23.79 -5.51 -6.56
C ASN A 218 -25.10 -4.77 -6.35
N LYS A 219 -25.24 -4.02 -5.24
CA LYS A 219 -26.42 -3.18 -4.99
C LYS A 219 -26.62 -2.12 -6.08
N GLN A 220 -25.56 -1.44 -6.50
CA GLN A 220 -25.62 -0.45 -7.60
C GLN A 220 -25.92 -1.08 -8.97
N MET A 221 -25.62 -2.37 -9.11
CA MET A 221 -25.84 -3.12 -10.36
C MET A 221 -27.23 -3.75 -10.45
N LYS A 222 -28.06 -3.69 -9.40
CA LYS A 222 -29.43 -4.21 -9.44
C LYS A 222 -30.27 -3.56 -10.54
N MET A 223 -31.21 -4.34 -11.04
CA MET A 223 -32.08 -4.02 -12.18
C MET A 223 -33.54 -3.94 -11.72
N THR A 224 -34.33 -3.13 -12.41
CA THR A 224 -35.79 -3.20 -12.28
C THR A 224 -36.31 -4.36 -13.14
N LYS A 225 -37.53 -4.85 -12.86
CA LYS A 225 -38.15 -5.93 -13.66
C LYS A 225 -38.30 -5.60 -15.15
N GLN A 226 -38.34 -4.31 -15.50
CA GLN A 226 -38.44 -3.85 -16.88
C GLN A 226 -37.10 -3.84 -17.62
N GLU A 227 -35.97 -3.81 -16.89
CA GLU A 227 -34.63 -3.76 -17.47
C GLU A 227 -34.02 -5.15 -17.78
N VAL A 228 -34.54 -6.22 -17.16
CA VAL A 228 -34.00 -7.59 -17.23
C VAL A 228 -34.04 -8.16 -18.64
#